data_AF-A0A3A8IHE3-F1
#
_entry.id   AF-A0A3A8IHE3-F1
#
_cell.length_a   1.000
_cell.length_b   1.000
_cell.length_c   1.000
_cell.angle_alpha   90.00
_cell.angle_beta   90.00
_cell.angle_gamma   90.00
#
_symmetry.space_group_name_H-M   'P 1'
#
loop_
_entity.id
_entity.type
_entity.pdbx_description
1 polymer ?
#
loop_
_entity_poly.entity_id
_entity_poly.type
_entity_poly.pdbx_seq_one_letter_code
_entity_poly.pdbx_strand_id
1 'polypeptide(L)'
;MAATPVTHAPTHQLHARRFKLPVPGARRIQASANPVRLSDRLGPLHSGGTAPSKSRKPVRRSDKFRSHASGRSRHPSRGNLSDWRSARNKQSCASRRGRVTAQEEAASGPAKQTSRRRVARDPTPRFKAAEKEVLAAAERLVPREHLARKVRKLVKRFELTRMEAGYSALGQKGYAPREVLALWVYASLVGIHQGTQLAHALQTDMALRLLSAGHAISRSVLNRFRASQGPCLQQALEETVRWAYQDGLVEEQALAVDSVRLRAHASGRQVRVHKHSLKRLEALAQVDVRALSEPAQKHHEDQVQRHQQAVLLCQQRGAATVVLSNPCAGLMQFPGNGVHPGHRVTVVSSGVRQRLVVGVLLSASGNDKGHLAQALQEARRVLRQVGLPASARLQVAGDAGYWSEEDLRFAALNRDWVDVLLKESSPTGPLANEPGMLRREAFEFQPSKRAVVCPAGRTMRGPVRNDFDSCDVYSGVGCADCPQRARCTRGPYRKLTVRWDYERFRQAMLQRMSQRGAVARYNQRIATVEPVFASLEHDMRFRRLSSRHPPTVRAEVLLKLLAHNIRRLLTCSRLCCVRIVLHAPASLVASQPASWPRYSAQTSCPTGLDLRASGRPLHPDRRQTGPTV
;
A
#
# COMPACT_ATOMS: atom_id res chain seq x y z
N MET A 1 62.10 -3.48 49.05
CA MET A 1 62.22 -4.42 50.18
C MET A 1 60.86 -4.45 50.87
N ALA A 2 60.00 -5.41 50.47
CA ALA A 2 59.70 -6.67 51.19
C ALA A 2 58.58 -6.44 52.23
N ALA A 3 57.49 -7.22 52.37
CA ALA A 3 57.05 -8.45 51.72
C ALA A 3 55.52 -8.62 51.93
N THR A 4 54.86 -9.31 51.00
CA THR A 4 53.57 -10.05 51.11
C THR A 4 53.80 -11.42 51.82
N PRO A 5 52.84 -12.39 51.97
CA PRO A 5 51.43 -12.53 51.52
C PRO A 5 50.48 -13.08 52.63
N VAL A 6 49.20 -13.41 52.39
CA VAL A 6 48.70 -14.79 52.12
C VAL A 6 47.21 -14.78 51.65
N THR A 7 46.98 -15.32 50.44
CA THR A 7 45.89 -16.18 49.88
C THR A 7 44.40 -15.96 50.24
N HIS A 8 43.40 -16.12 49.36
CA HIS A 8 43.15 -17.20 48.38
C HIS A 8 42.16 -16.76 47.26
N ALA A 9 42.36 -17.30 46.04
CA ALA A 9 41.34 -17.51 45.01
C ALA A 9 40.97 -19.01 44.97
N PRO A 10 39.84 -19.44 44.36
CA PRO A 10 39.87 -19.67 42.92
C PRO A 10 38.56 -19.41 42.14
N THR A 11 38.78 -19.16 40.86
CA THR A 11 37.88 -19.25 39.70
C THR A 11 37.12 -20.57 39.57
N HIS A 12 35.83 -20.51 39.23
CA HIS A 12 35.15 -21.60 38.51
C HIS A 12 34.15 -21.10 37.46
N GLN A 13 34.19 -21.83 36.35
CA GLN A 13 33.48 -21.69 35.09
C GLN A 13 31.95 -21.77 35.26
N LEU A 14 31.19 -20.99 34.48
CA LEU A 14 29.79 -21.27 34.21
C LEU A 14 29.49 -21.36 32.72
N HIS A 15 28.91 -22.50 32.39
CA HIS A 15 28.60 -23.09 31.09
C HIS A 15 27.88 -22.21 30.08
N ALA A 16 28.45 -22.12 28.88
CA ALA A 16 27.71 -21.84 27.66
C ALA A 16 26.85 -23.06 27.27
N ARG A 17 25.55 -23.05 27.61
CA ARG A 17 24.59 -24.00 27.05
C ARG A 17 24.32 -23.67 25.58
N ARG A 18 24.97 -24.40 24.68
CA ARG A 18 24.59 -24.52 23.26
C ARG A 18 23.21 -25.16 23.18
N PHE A 19 22.18 -24.39 22.85
CA PHE A 19 20.91 -24.94 22.37
C PHE A 19 21.12 -25.53 20.96
N LYS A 20 21.22 -26.86 20.88
CA LYS A 20 21.09 -27.60 19.61
C LYS A 20 19.62 -27.58 19.20
N LEU A 21 19.32 -26.92 18.09
CA LEU A 21 18.05 -27.04 17.38
C LEU A 21 17.97 -28.44 16.72
N PRO A 22 16.86 -29.19 16.84
CA PRO A 22 16.69 -30.43 16.11
C PRO A 22 16.34 -30.14 14.64
N VAL A 23 17.18 -30.67 13.74
CA VAL A 23 16.96 -30.73 12.30
C VAL A 23 15.82 -31.73 12.04
N PRO A 24 14.73 -31.37 11.33
CA PRO A 24 13.72 -32.35 10.92
C PRO A 24 14.30 -33.26 9.84
N GLY A 25 14.30 -34.56 10.12
CA GLY A 25 14.81 -35.60 9.25
C GLY A 25 14.14 -35.64 7.88
N ALA A 26 14.96 -35.76 6.85
CA ALA A 26 14.56 -36.11 5.49
C ALA A 26 13.90 -37.49 5.49
N ARG A 27 12.59 -37.56 5.23
CA ARG A 27 11.94 -38.82 4.87
C ARG A 27 12.30 -39.16 3.44
N ARG A 28 13.11 -40.22 3.29
CA ARG A 28 13.24 -41.00 2.04
C ARG A 28 11.85 -41.46 1.63
N ILE A 29 11.35 -40.96 0.50
CA ILE A 29 10.24 -41.58 -0.22
C ILE A 29 10.86 -42.66 -1.10
N GLN A 30 10.72 -43.92 -0.68
CA GLN A 30 10.95 -45.06 -1.55
C GLN A 30 9.83 -45.08 -2.60
N ALA A 31 10.23 -45.06 -3.87
CA ALA A 31 9.35 -45.35 -4.99
C ALA A 31 9.04 -46.86 -4.97
N SER A 32 7.78 -47.22 -4.71
CA SER A 32 7.27 -48.54 -5.11
C SER A 32 6.52 -48.38 -6.43
N ALA A 33 7.15 -48.89 -7.48
CA ALA A 33 6.47 -49.27 -8.71
C ALA A 33 5.69 -50.56 -8.46
N ASN A 34 4.42 -50.62 -8.85
CA ASN A 34 3.86 -51.77 -9.57
C ASN A 34 2.43 -51.51 -10.07
N PRO A 35 1.98 -52.25 -11.09
CA PRO A 35 1.23 -51.70 -12.20
C PRO A 35 -0.25 -52.05 -12.17
N VAL A 36 -0.96 -51.33 -13.04
CA VAL A 36 -2.31 -51.59 -13.53
C VAL A 36 -2.52 -53.08 -13.85
N ARG A 37 -3.57 -53.69 -13.28
CA ARG A 37 -4.24 -54.86 -13.85
C ARG A 37 -5.60 -54.44 -14.37
N LEU A 38 -5.75 -54.53 -15.69
CA LEU A 38 -7.05 -54.73 -16.33
C LEU A 38 -7.58 -56.10 -15.94
N SER A 39 -8.89 -56.18 -15.68
CA SER A 39 -9.65 -57.40 -15.92
C SER A 39 -11.11 -57.07 -16.19
N ASP A 40 -11.52 -57.53 -17.36
CA ASP A 40 -12.84 -57.54 -18.00
C ASP A 40 -14.03 -57.79 -17.09
N ARG A 41 -15.16 -57.10 -17.39
CA ARG A 41 -16.47 -57.76 -17.53
C ARG A 41 -17.31 -57.08 -18.60
N LEU A 42 -17.63 -57.88 -19.62
CA LEU A 42 -18.56 -57.62 -20.71
C LEU A 42 -20.02 -57.85 -20.27
N GLY A 43 -20.92 -57.00 -20.81
CA GLY A 43 -22.29 -57.35 -21.22
C GLY A 43 -23.46 -56.87 -20.34
N PRO A 44 -24.68 -56.66 -20.89
CA PRO A 44 -25.02 -56.13 -22.22
C PRO A 44 -26.09 -55.01 -22.21
N LEU A 45 -26.34 -54.45 -23.39
CA LEU A 45 -27.35 -53.46 -23.77
C LEU A 45 -28.79 -53.95 -23.57
N HIS A 46 -29.72 -53.05 -23.18
CA HIS A 46 -30.88 -52.69 -24.01
C HIS A 46 -31.74 -51.51 -23.50
N SER A 47 -32.11 -50.66 -24.48
CA SER A 47 -33.37 -49.94 -24.72
C SER A 47 -33.89 -48.84 -23.78
N GLY A 48 -33.99 -47.64 -24.36
CA GLY A 48 -35.26 -46.91 -24.50
C GLY A 48 -35.54 -45.79 -23.49
N GLY A 49 -35.68 -44.55 -23.98
CA GLY A 49 -36.30 -43.48 -23.18
C GLY A 49 -35.94 -42.04 -23.55
N THR A 50 -36.45 -41.56 -24.68
CA THR A 50 -37.02 -40.22 -24.92
C THR A 50 -36.39 -38.99 -24.24
N ALA A 51 -35.81 -38.12 -25.06
CA ALA A 51 -35.55 -36.71 -24.77
C ALA A 51 -36.83 -35.86 -24.82
N PRO A 52 -36.88 -34.70 -24.11
CA PRO A 52 -37.63 -33.56 -24.59
C PRO A 52 -36.74 -32.33 -24.78
N SER A 53 -36.80 -31.81 -26.00
CA SER A 53 -36.38 -30.50 -26.47
C SER A 53 -37.08 -29.35 -25.73
N LYS A 54 -36.35 -28.30 -25.32
CA LYS A 54 -36.92 -26.96 -25.11
C LYS A 54 -36.00 -25.83 -25.58
N SER A 55 -36.38 -25.31 -26.75
CA SER A 55 -36.56 -23.90 -27.11
C SER A 55 -35.42 -22.88 -26.88
N ARG A 56 -34.78 -22.51 -27.99
CA ARG A 56 -34.09 -21.23 -28.21
C ARG A 56 -35.09 -20.08 -28.22
N LYS A 57 -34.76 -18.96 -27.56
CA LYS A 57 -35.42 -17.64 -27.76
C LYS A 57 -34.57 -16.77 -28.70
N PRO A 58 -35.19 -15.92 -29.55
CA PRO A 58 -34.49 -15.17 -30.59
C PRO A 58 -33.98 -13.81 -30.07
N VAL A 59 -32.80 -13.39 -30.55
CA VAL A 59 -32.32 -12.01 -30.39
C VAL A 59 -32.66 -11.24 -31.66
N ARG A 60 -33.47 -10.20 -31.51
CA ARG A 60 -33.87 -9.27 -32.57
C ARG A 60 -32.67 -8.46 -33.06
N ARG A 61 -32.52 -8.41 -34.39
CA ARG A 61 -31.81 -7.33 -35.10
C ARG A 61 -32.63 -6.05 -34.97
N SER A 62 -31.97 -4.93 -34.72
CA SER A 62 -32.53 -3.61 -34.99
C SER A 62 -31.48 -2.78 -35.71
N ASP A 63 -31.94 -2.24 -36.82
CA ASP A 63 -31.19 -1.53 -37.85
C ASP A 63 -30.69 -0.15 -37.44
N LYS A 64 -29.66 0.22 -38.20
CA LYS A 64 -29.09 1.53 -38.48
C LYS A 64 -30.06 2.71 -38.36
N PHE A 65 -29.58 3.78 -37.71
CA PHE A 65 -29.86 5.14 -38.17
C PHE A 65 -28.55 5.93 -38.27
N ARG A 66 -28.36 6.51 -39.46
CA ARG A 66 -27.29 7.42 -39.87
C ARG A 66 -27.65 8.84 -39.41
N SER A 67 -26.66 9.62 -38.99
CA SER A 67 -26.61 11.05 -39.30
C SER A 67 -25.16 11.50 -39.50
N HIS A 68 -24.96 12.14 -40.65
CA HIS A 68 -23.80 12.86 -41.18
C HIS A 68 -23.27 13.95 -40.24
N ALA A 69 -22.15 14.65 -40.45
CA ALA A 69 -20.85 14.49 -41.10
C ALA A 69 -20.23 15.90 -41.10
N SER A 70 -18.98 16.06 -40.66
CA SER A 70 -17.99 17.03 -41.17
C SER A 70 -16.74 16.92 -40.27
N GLY A 71 -15.51 16.90 -40.72
CA GLY A 71 -14.93 16.88 -42.05
C GLY A 71 -13.42 16.94 -41.82
N ARG A 72 -12.64 16.02 -42.41
CA ARG A 72 -11.21 16.24 -42.66
C ARG A 72 -10.76 15.35 -43.81
N SER A 73 -10.08 16.03 -44.73
CA SER A 73 -9.71 15.64 -46.07
C SER A 73 -8.72 14.48 -46.13
N ARG A 74 -8.84 13.74 -47.24
CA ARG A 74 -8.04 12.59 -47.66
C ARG A 74 -6.74 13.05 -48.34
N HIS A 75 -5.65 12.28 -48.18
CA HIS A 75 -4.83 11.73 -49.28
C HIS A 75 -3.75 10.76 -48.72
N PRO A 76 -3.11 9.90 -49.55
CA PRO A 76 -3.29 8.46 -49.43
C PRO A 76 -2.04 7.65 -48.99
N SER A 77 -2.32 6.38 -48.74
CA SER A 77 -1.46 5.20 -48.57
C SER A 77 -0.13 5.18 -49.32
N ARG A 78 0.94 4.72 -48.63
CA ARG A 78 1.98 3.84 -49.20
C ARG A 78 2.89 3.25 -48.11
N GLY A 79 3.10 1.94 -48.19
CA GLY A 79 4.42 1.30 -48.04
C GLY A 79 4.97 1.03 -46.64
N ASN A 80 5.05 -0.26 -46.29
CA ASN A 80 5.99 -0.77 -45.30
C ASN A 80 7.43 -0.33 -45.60
N LEU A 81 8.12 0.22 -44.59
CA LEU A 81 9.59 0.29 -44.56
C LEU A 81 10.08 -0.13 -43.17
N SER A 82 10.27 -1.44 -43.01
CA SER A 82 11.27 -2.03 -42.15
C SER A 82 12.56 -2.13 -42.96
N ASP A 83 13.54 -1.26 -42.68
CA ASP A 83 14.99 -1.49 -42.87
C ASP A 83 15.70 -0.15 -42.99
N TRP A 84 16.21 0.39 -41.88
CA TRP A 84 17.34 1.32 -41.89
C TRP A 84 18.02 1.30 -40.51
N ARG A 85 19.12 0.54 -40.42
CA ARG A 85 20.41 0.89 -39.79
C ARG A 85 21.15 -0.36 -39.29
N SER A 86 21.74 -1.09 -40.24
CA SER A 86 23.03 -1.74 -40.07
C SER A 86 24.05 -0.93 -40.89
N ALA A 87 25.22 -0.66 -40.29
CA ALA A 87 26.53 -0.36 -40.91
C ALA A 87 27.25 0.83 -40.25
N ARG A 88 28.11 0.52 -39.28
CA ARG A 88 29.50 1.02 -39.13
C ARG A 88 30.07 0.61 -37.77
N ASN A 89 30.85 -0.48 -37.73
CA ASN A 89 32.32 -0.45 -37.65
C ASN A 89 32.84 -1.76 -37.01
N LYS A 90 33.37 -2.66 -37.86
CA LYS A 90 34.30 -3.73 -37.48
C LYS A 90 35.60 -3.41 -38.22
N GLN A 91 36.68 -3.12 -37.50
CA GLN A 91 38.05 -3.37 -37.93
C GLN A 91 38.98 -3.02 -36.77
N SER A 92 39.53 -4.05 -36.12
CA SER A 92 40.98 -4.19 -35.88
C SER A 92 41.28 -5.38 -34.96
N CYS A 93 42.37 -6.06 -35.30
CA CYS A 93 43.15 -7.03 -34.52
C CYS A 93 42.70 -8.51 -34.57
N ALA A 94 43.16 -9.16 -35.64
CA ALA A 94 43.61 -10.54 -35.62
C ALA A 94 45.16 -10.58 -35.56
N SER A 95 45.71 -11.38 -34.65
CA SER A 95 47.00 -12.10 -34.66
C SER A 95 47.30 -12.46 -33.18
N ARG A 96 47.82 -13.60 -32.76
CA ARG A 96 48.50 -14.76 -33.35
C ARG A 96 48.00 -16.01 -32.61
N ARG A 97 47.84 -17.15 -33.29
CA ARG A 97 47.70 -18.46 -32.63
C ARG A 97 49.00 -19.23 -32.80
N GLY A 98 49.74 -19.39 -31.71
CA GLY A 98 50.78 -20.40 -31.54
C GLY A 98 50.16 -21.65 -30.90
N ARG A 99 50.56 -22.81 -31.39
CA ARG A 99 50.10 -24.15 -30.99
C ARG A 99 51.07 -24.69 -29.93
N VAL A 100 50.60 -25.06 -28.74
CA VAL A 100 51.32 -25.97 -27.83
C VAL A 100 50.31 -26.88 -27.13
N THR A 101 50.68 -28.15 -27.07
CA THR A 101 49.98 -29.33 -26.56
C THR A 101 50.16 -29.54 -25.05
N ALA A 102 49.29 -30.39 -24.50
CA ALA A 102 49.47 -31.30 -23.35
C ALA A 102 49.00 -30.88 -21.94
N GLN A 103 48.08 -31.73 -21.46
CA GLN A 103 47.95 -32.38 -20.15
C GLN A 103 47.49 -31.62 -18.88
N GLU A 104 46.41 -32.21 -18.33
CA GLU A 104 45.99 -32.39 -16.93
C GLU A 104 46.38 -31.35 -15.88
N GLU A 105 45.37 -30.73 -15.24
CA GLU A 105 45.21 -30.76 -13.78
C GLU A 105 43.90 -30.08 -13.27
N ALA A 106 43.51 -30.54 -12.07
CA ALA A 106 42.31 -30.34 -11.29
C ALA A 106 41.50 -29.02 -11.39
N ALA A 107 40.17 -29.19 -11.42
CA ALA A 107 39.18 -28.14 -11.35
C ALA A 107 39.15 -27.41 -9.99
N SER A 108 39.54 -26.13 -9.99
CA SER A 108 39.07 -25.13 -9.03
C SER A 108 38.45 -23.96 -9.80
N GLY A 109 37.16 -23.72 -9.60
CA GLY A 109 36.40 -22.70 -10.34
C GLY A 109 36.78 -21.27 -9.90
N PRO A 110 36.88 -20.28 -10.81
CA PRO A 110 37.24 -18.93 -10.42
C PRO A 110 36.03 -18.23 -9.78
N ALA A 111 36.20 -17.85 -8.51
CA ALA A 111 35.33 -16.90 -7.84
C ALA A 111 35.36 -15.58 -8.62
N LYS A 112 34.22 -15.20 -9.21
CA LYS A 112 34.03 -13.86 -9.79
C LYS A 112 34.16 -12.82 -8.67
N GLN A 113 35.35 -12.24 -8.54
CA GLN A 113 35.56 -11.02 -7.77
C GLN A 113 34.72 -9.91 -8.39
N THR A 114 33.55 -9.65 -7.80
CA THR A 114 32.85 -8.38 -8.03
C THR A 114 33.71 -7.29 -7.44
N SER A 115 34.37 -6.49 -8.27
CA SER A 115 35.06 -5.29 -7.82
C SER A 115 34.02 -4.35 -7.20
N ARG A 116 33.88 -4.40 -5.87
CA ARG A 116 33.15 -3.38 -5.12
C ARG A 116 33.95 -2.10 -5.27
N ARG A 117 33.58 -1.27 -6.25
CA ARG A 117 34.05 0.11 -6.38
C ARG A 117 33.78 0.79 -5.04
N ARG A 118 34.80 0.97 -4.20
CA ARG A 118 34.70 1.75 -2.96
C ARG A 118 34.32 3.15 -3.42
N VAL A 119 33.09 3.57 -3.16
CA VAL A 119 32.70 4.97 -3.32
C VAL A 119 33.37 5.71 -2.17
N ALA A 120 34.60 6.16 -2.39
CA ALA A 120 35.24 7.10 -1.49
C ALA A 120 34.33 8.33 -1.43
N ARG A 121 33.85 8.66 -0.23
CA ARG A 121 33.04 9.86 0.00
C ARG A 121 33.96 11.06 -0.14
N ASP A 122 33.54 12.02 -0.95
CA ASP A 122 34.29 13.26 -1.13
C ASP A 122 33.95 14.23 0.01
N PRO A 123 34.94 14.72 0.77
CA PRO A 123 34.67 15.66 1.86
C PRO A 123 34.28 17.07 1.36
N THR A 124 34.51 17.42 0.09
CA THR A 124 34.26 18.77 -0.44
C THR A 124 33.57 18.78 -1.82
N PRO A 125 32.31 18.28 -1.92
CA PRO A 125 31.60 18.23 -3.19
C PRO A 125 31.44 19.63 -3.82
N ARG A 126 31.68 19.73 -5.14
CA ARG A 126 31.59 20.99 -5.89
C ARG A 126 30.29 21.08 -6.68
N PHE A 127 29.52 22.14 -6.45
CA PHE A 127 28.26 22.41 -7.16
C PHE A 127 28.39 23.58 -8.14
N LYS A 128 27.50 23.61 -9.13
CA LYS A 128 27.38 24.73 -10.07
C LYS A 128 26.97 25.99 -9.32
N ALA A 129 27.54 27.13 -9.73
CA ALA A 129 27.09 28.43 -9.28
C ALA A 129 25.81 28.81 -10.02
N ALA A 130 24.96 29.60 -9.36
CA ALA A 130 23.69 30.07 -9.91
C ALA A 130 23.87 30.84 -11.23
N GLU A 131 22.90 30.70 -12.14
CA GLU A 131 22.74 31.56 -13.32
C GLU A 131 22.20 32.92 -12.86
N LYS A 132 23.10 33.84 -12.47
CA LYS A 132 22.78 35.08 -11.76
C LYS A 132 21.66 35.90 -12.41
N GLU A 133 21.75 36.16 -13.72
CA GLU A 133 20.77 36.97 -14.45
C GLU A 133 19.37 36.35 -14.43
N VAL A 134 19.31 35.05 -14.69
CA VAL A 134 18.05 34.29 -14.70
C VAL A 134 17.47 34.21 -13.30
N LEU A 135 18.30 33.96 -12.29
CA LEU A 135 17.86 33.90 -10.90
C LEU A 135 17.32 35.26 -10.45
N ALA A 136 17.99 36.36 -10.78
CA ALA A 136 17.51 37.72 -10.49
C ALA A 136 16.17 38.00 -11.19
N ALA A 137 16.02 37.61 -12.46
CA ALA A 137 14.74 37.73 -13.17
C ALA A 137 13.64 36.91 -12.50
N ALA A 138 13.91 35.65 -12.13
CA ALA A 138 12.97 34.80 -11.42
C ALA A 138 12.61 35.37 -10.03
N GLU A 139 13.57 35.96 -9.32
CA GLU A 139 13.35 36.64 -8.04
C GLU A 139 12.52 37.92 -8.15
N ARG A 140 12.50 38.56 -9.32
CA ARG A 140 11.62 39.71 -9.59
C ARG A 140 10.23 39.27 -10.02
N LEU A 141 10.13 38.25 -10.89
CA LEU A 141 8.88 37.85 -11.55
C LEU A 141 8.01 36.91 -10.72
N VAL A 142 8.61 36.08 -9.84
CA VAL A 142 7.83 35.15 -9.02
C VAL A 142 7.25 35.89 -7.80
N PRO A 143 5.92 35.94 -7.60
CA PRO A 143 5.30 36.69 -6.50
C PRO A 143 5.83 36.27 -5.12
N ARG A 144 5.81 37.19 -4.15
CA ARG A 144 6.34 36.95 -2.79
C ARG A 144 5.65 35.80 -2.07
N GLU A 145 4.33 35.68 -2.23
CA GLU A 145 3.51 34.63 -1.61
C GLU A 145 3.45 33.32 -2.41
N HIS A 146 4.15 33.25 -3.54
CA HIS A 146 4.13 32.10 -4.42
C HIS A 146 4.65 30.83 -3.72
N LEU A 147 3.99 29.69 -3.98
CA LEU A 147 4.32 28.40 -3.35
C LEU A 147 5.80 28.01 -3.51
N ALA A 148 6.42 28.30 -4.66
CA ALA A 148 7.83 28.02 -4.89
C ALA A 148 8.76 28.71 -3.87
N ARG A 149 8.45 29.95 -3.45
CA ARG A 149 9.24 30.64 -2.41
C ARG A 149 9.10 29.96 -1.05
N LYS A 150 7.87 29.54 -0.71
CA LYS A 150 7.57 28.79 0.53
C LYS A 150 8.33 27.45 0.55
N VAL A 151 8.32 26.71 -0.56
CA VAL A 151 9.12 25.48 -0.74
C VAL A 151 10.61 25.77 -0.64
N ARG A 152 11.13 26.79 -1.35
CA ARG A 152 12.56 27.18 -1.31
C ARG A 152 13.02 27.48 0.12
N LYS A 153 12.19 28.21 0.90
CA LYS A 153 12.47 28.53 2.29
C LYS A 153 12.48 27.28 3.17
N LEU A 154 11.46 26.43 3.06
CA LEU A 154 11.33 25.24 3.88
C LEU A 154 12.42 24.21 3.58
N VAL A 155 12.78 24.03 2.31
CA VAL A 155 13.81 23.05 1.90
C VAL A 155 15.20 23.40 2.43
N LYS A 156 15.46 24.66 2.84
CA LYS A 156 16.69 25.04 3.55
C LYS A 156 16.83 24.38 4.92
N ARG A 157 15.74 23.95 5.55
CA ARG A 157 15.75 23.29 6.87
C ARG A 157 16.22 21.83 6.83
N PHE A 158 16.20 21.18 5.66
CA PHE A 158 16.61 19.77 5.55
C PHE A 158 18.11 19.59 5.74
N GLU A 159 18.48 18.51 6.43
CA GLU A 159 19.85 18.02 6.57
C GLU A 159 20.22 17.14 5.36
N LEU A 160 20.97 17.71 4.41
CA LEU A 160 21.24 17.07 3.12
C LEU A 160 22.66 16.50 2.98
N THR A 161 23.45 16.50 4.05
CA THR A 161 24.86 16.06 4.06
C THR A 161 25.04 14.67 3.43
N ARG A 162 24.12 13.74 3.70
CA ARG A 162 24.18 12.39 3.10
C ARG A 162 23.92 12.40 1.59
N MET A 163 23.03 13.26 1.10
CA MET A 163 22.81 13.42 -0.34
C MET A 163 24.02 14.05 -1.01
N GLU A 164 24.60 15.08 -0.37
CA GLU A 164 25.75 15.83 -0.85
C GLU A 164 27.02 14.98 -0.90
N ALA A 165 27.24 14.09 0.08
CA ALA A 165 28.37 13.15 0.12
C ALA A 165 28.38 12.14 -1.04
N GLY A 166 27.29 12.03 -1.81
CA GLY A 166 27.23 11.22 -3.04
C GLY A 166 27.79 11.91 -4.28
N TYR A 167 28.15 13.20 -4.17
CA TYR A 167 28.74 13.99 -5.24
C TYR A 167 30.26 14.06 -5.06
N SER A 168 30.98 14.39 -6.14
CA SER A 168 32.44 14.50 -6.12
C SER A 168 32.88 15.92 -6.43
N ALA A 169 34.03 16.31 -5.90
CA ALA A 169 34.81 17.48 -6.26
C ALA A 169 35.48 17.34 -7.62
N LEU A 170 35.65 16.10 -8.10
CA LEU A 170 36.30 15.77 -9.37
C LEU A 170 35.28 15.71 -10.51
N GLY A 171 35.72 16.13 -11.71
CA GLY A 171 34.90 16.14 -12.92
C GLY A 171 33.95 17.33 -13.00
N GLN A 172 32.85 17.16 -13.74
CA GLN A 172 31.87 18.25 -13.94
C GLN A 172 31.10 18.55 -12.64
N LYS A 173 30.98 19.84 -12.32
CA LYS A 173 30.21 20.33 -11.17
C LYS A 173 28.75 19.85 -11.26
N GLY A 174 28.26 19.26 -10.17
CA GLY A 174 26.87 18.84 -10.03
C GLY A 174 25.92 20.00 -9.74
N TYR A 175 24.62 19.77 -9.86
CA TYR A 175 23.62 20.68 -9.28
C TYR A 175 23.48 20.41 -7.78
N ALA A 176 23.23 21.45 -6.98
CA ALA A 176 23.09 21.26 -5.54
C ALA A 176 21.87 20.37 -5.23
N PRO A 177 22.01 19.31 -4.41
CA PRO A 177 20.91 18.41 -4.07
C PRO A 177 19.69 19.13 -3.50
N ARG A 178 19.94 20.22 -2.76
CA ARG A 178 18.91 21.08 -2.18
C ARG A 178 17.99 21.70 -3.24
N GLU A 179 18.56 22.21 -4.33
CA GLU A 179 17.82 22.80 -5.45
C GLU A 179 17.02 21.73 -6.20
N VAL A 180 17.65 20.59 -6.47
CA VAL A 180 16.99 19.46 -7.16
C VAL A 180 15.86 18.87 -6.32
N LEU A 181 16.03 18.79 -4.99
CA LEU A 181 14.97 18.39 -4.07
C LEU A 181 13.82 19.41 -4.07
N ALA A 182 14.13 20.71 -4.00
CA ALA A 182 13.12 21.77 -4.02
C ALA A 182 12.30 21.73 -5.31
N LEU A 183 12.95 21.51 -6.46
CA LEU A 183 12.28 21.28 -7.74
C LEU A 183 11.33 20.09 -7.68
N TRP A 184 11.78 18.93 -7.21
CA TRP A 184 10.93 17.74 -7.17
C TRP A 184 9.76 17.86 -6.19
N VAL A 185 9.96 18.54 -5.06
CA VAL A 185 8.88 18.85 -4.11
C VAL A 185 7.85 19.77 -4.76
N TYR A 186 8.28 20.90 -5.32
CA TYR A 186 7.36 21.86 -5.96
C TYR A 186 6.67 21.24 -7.18
N ALA A 187 7.42 20.58 -8.07
CA ALA A 187 6.87 19.85 -9.21
C ALA A 187 5.80 18.84 -8.76
N SER A 188 6.04 18.14 -7.64
CA SER A 188 5.05 17.22 -7.08
C SER A 188 3.78 17.93 -6.65
N LEU A 189 3.89 19.08 -5.98
CA LEU A 189 2.76 19.88 -5.51
C LEU A 189 1.89 20.42 -6.65
N VAL A 190 2.50 20.76 -7.79
CA VAL A 190 1.78 21.29 -8.98
C VAL A 190 1.42 20.21 -10.00
N GLY A 191 1.66 18.95 -9.68
CA GLY A 191 1.26 17.81 -10.52
C GLY A 191 2.16 17.47 -11.70
N ILE A 192 3.42 17.93 -11.69
CA ILE A 192 4.46 17.52 -12.65
C ILE A 192 5.23 16.32 -12.08
N HIS A 193 5.32 15.23 -12.83
CA HIS A 193 5.85 13.96 -12.33
C HIS A 193 6.97 13.37 -13.17
N GLN A 194 6.92 13.60 -14.49
CA GLN A 194 7.88 13.01 -15.40
C GLN A 194 9.08 13.94 -15.52
N GLY A 195 10.30 13.39 -15.44
CA GLY A 195 11.51 14.20 -15.60
C GLY A 195 11.58 14.93 -16.95
N THR A 196 10.95 14.37 -18.01
CA THR A 196 10.84 15.04 -19.31
C THR A 196 9.96 16.29 -19.22
N GLN A 197 8.77 16.18 -18.61
CA GLN A 197 7.86 17.31 -18.41
C GLN A 197 8.50 18.39 -17.53
N LEU A 198 9.20 17.99 -16.46
CA LEU A 198 9.90 18.91 -15.57
C LEU A 198 11.07 19.62 -16.29
N ALA A 199 11.87 18.89 -17.06
CA ALA A 199 12.96 19.48 -17.84
C ALA A 199 12.46 20.45 -18.92
N HIS A 200 11.32 20.17 -19.53
CA HIS A 200 10.67 21.07 -20.47
C HIS A 200 10.13 22.32 -19.78
N ALA A 201 9.39 22.15 -18.67
CA ALA A 201 8.85 23.27 -17.89
C ALA A 201 9.95 24.19 -17.35
N LEU A 202 11.12 23.64 -16.99
CA LEU A 202 12.29 24.42 -16.58
C LEU A 202 12.81 25.40 -17.65
N GLN A 203 12.46 25.24 -18.92
CA GLN A 203 12.88 26.19 -19.97
C GLN A 203 12.14 27.52 -19.88
N THR A 204 10.91 27.53 -19.34
CA THR A 204 10.01 28.69 -19.42
C THR A 204 9.45 29.12 -18.07
N ASP A 205 9.31 28.22 -17.11
CA ASP A 205 8.67 28.48 -15.83
C ASP A 205 9.64 29.17 -14.84
N MET A 206 9.36 30.42 -14.49
CA MET A 206 10.19 31.21 -13.58
C MET A 206 10.16 30.70 -12.13
N ALA A 207 9.07 30.07 -11.69
CA ALA A 207 9.02 29.47 -10.36
C ALA A 207 9.93 28.24 -10.27
N LEU A 208 10.02 27.44 -11.33
CA LEU A 208 11.00 26.36 -11.43
C LEU A 208 12.43 26.90 -11.55
N ARG A 209 12.67 27.93 -12.38
CA ARG A 209 13.99 28.58 -12.50
C ARG A 209 14.44 29.21 -11.16
N LEU A 210 13.53 29.74 -10.35
CA LEU A 210 13.83 30.22 -8.99
C LEU A 210 14.36 29.10 -8.08
N LEU A 211 13.78 27.90 -8.17
CA LEU A 211 14.14 26.75 -7.33
C LEU A 211 15.43 26.07 -7.78
N SER A 212 15.75 26.15 -9.06
CA SER A 212 16.95 25.57 -9.66
C SER A 212 18.17 26.51 -9.67
N ALA A 213 18.13 27.61 -8.89
CA ALA A 213 19.14 28.66 -8.92
C ALA A 213 19.41 29.22 -10.33
N GLY A 214 18.35 29.36 -11.11
CA GLY A 214 18.39 29.84 -12.47
C GLY A 214 18.74 28.76 -13.49
N HIS A 215 18.94 27.49 -13.15
CA HIS A 215 19.36 26.44 -14.10
C HIS A 215 18.23 25.73 -14.84
N ALA A 216 18.51 25.24 -16.05
CA ALA A 216 17.61 24.43 -16.86
C ALA A 216 18.11 22.98 -16.83
N ILE A 217 17.70 22.26 -15.79
CA ILE A 217 18.25 20.93 -15.51
C ILE A 217 17.67 19.91 -16.49
N SER A 218 18.56 19.13 -17.12
CA SER A 218 18.16 18.12 -18.09
C SER A 218 17.41 16.95 -17.46
N ARG A 219 16.55 16.31 -18.26
CA ARG A 219 15.81 15.09 -17.89
C ARG A 219 16.71 14.02 -17.27
N SER A 220 17.90 13.80 -17.84
CA SER A 220 18.82 12.74 -17.41
C SER A 220 19.32 12.95 -15.99
N VAL A 221 19.58 14.19 -15.60
CA VAL A 221 20.00 14.54 -14.24
C VAL A 221 18.83 14.38 -13.26
N LEU A 222 17.65 14.91 -13.61
CA LEU A 222 16.45 14.81 -12.77
C LEU A 222 16.07 13.35 -12.50
N ASN A 223 16.07 12.51 -13.54
CA ASN A 223 15.75 11.08 -13.40
C ASN A 223 16.83 10.33 -12.59
N ARG A 224 18.10 10.68 -12.77
CA ARG A 224 19.21 10.08 -11.99
C ARG A 224 19.08 10.39 -10.51
N PHE A 225 18.83 11.66 -10.17
CA PHE A 225 18.58 12.08 -8.79
C PHE A 225 17.45 11.26 -8.16
N ARG A 226 16.31 11.16 -8.84
CA ARG A 226 15.18 10.39 -8.33
C ARG A 226 15.50 8.90 -8.18
N ALA A 227 16.27 8.31 -9.09
CA ALA A 227 16.63 6.90 -9.03
C ALA A 227 17.64 6.58 -7.91
N SER A 228 18.52 7.51 -7.55
CA SER A 228 19.61 7.27 -6.59
C SER A 228 19.31 7.72 -5.15
N GLN A 229 18.37 8.65 -4.95
CA GLN A 229 18.19 9.31 -3.64
C GLN A 229 17.12 8.69 -2.73
N GLY A 230 16.59 7.49 -3.05
CA GLY A 230 15.50 6.86 -2.28
C GLY A 230 15.68 6.85 -0.75
N PRO A 231 16.83 6.38 -0.20
CA PRO A 231 17.06 6.40 1.25
C PRO A 231 17.07 7.82 1.84
N CYS A 232 17.65 8.79 1.14
CA CYS A 232 17.71 10.17 1.60
C CYS A 232 16.33 10.86 1.52
N LEU A 233 15.49 10.50 0.55
CA LEU A 233 14.10 10.96 0.47
C LEU A 233 13.24 10.40 1.61
N GLN A 234 13.50 9.16 2.03
CA GLN A 234 12.87 8.61 3.21
C GLN A 234 13.30 9.37 4.47
N GLN A 235 14.59 9.68 4.60
CA GLN A 235 15.08 10.52 5.71
C GLN A 235 14.43 11.91 5.69
N ALA A 236 14.35 12.58 4.53
CA ALA A 236 13.67 13.86 4.41
C ALA A 236 12.19 13.77 4.82
N LEU A 237 11.47 12.69 4.45
CA LEU A 237 10.10 12.48 4.93
C LEU A 237 10.05 12.36 6.46
N GLU A 238 10.94 11.56 7.05
CA GLU A 238 11.06 11.42 8.52
C GLU A 238 11.45 12.75 9.21
N GLU A 239 12.24 13.60 8.58
CA GLU A 239 12.55 14.94 9.08
C GLU A 239 11.31 15.83 9.16
N THR A 240 10.40 15.74 8.19
CA THR A 240 9.11 16.47 8.27
C THR A 240 8.25 16.01 9.44
N VAL A 241 8.28 14.71 9.77
CA VAL A 241 7.59 14.17 10.95
C VAL A 241 8.25 14.68 12.22
N ARG A 242 9.59 14.79 12.25
CA ARG A 242 10.32 15.34 13.40
C ARG A 242 9.97 16.78 13.67
N TRP A 243 9.94 17.62 12.64
CA TRP A 243 9.53 19.02 12.79
C TRP A 243 8.11 19.13 13.31
N ALA A 244 7.19 18.33 12.75
CA ALA A 244 5.82 18.28 13.25
C ALA A 244 5.74 17.85 14.71
N TYR A 245 6.51 16.83 15.11
CA TYR A 245 6.53 16.36 16.50
C TYR A 245 7.03 17.45 17.45
N GLN A 246 8.13 18.14 17.09
CA GLN A 246 8.66 19.28 17.85
C GLN A 246 7.68 20.45 17.94
N ASP A 247 6.88 20.65 16.90
CA ASP A 247 5.84 21.68 16.85
C ASP A 247 4.52 21.25 17.54
N GLY A 248 4.46 20.06 18.14
CA GLY A 248 3.25 19.53 18.80
C GLY A 248 2.10 19.19 17.84
N LEU A 249 2.43 18.91 16.57
CA LEU A 249 1.48 18.67 15.48
C LEU A 249 1.17 17.19 15.21
N VAL A 250 1.89 16.27 15.86
CA VAL A 250 1.67 14.82 15.75
C VAL A 250 0.71 14.38 16.85
N GLU A 251 -0.40 13.77 16.45
CA GLU A 251 -1.40 13.17 17.34
C GLU A 251 -1.26 11.64 17.29
N GLU A 252 -0.52 11.04 18.24
CA GLU A 252 -0.27 9.59 18.31
C GLU A 252 -1.50 8.77 18.74
N GLN A 253 -2.51 9.44 19.31
CA GLN A 253 -3.80 8.85 19.68
C GLN A 253 -4.88 9.04 18.60
N ALA A 254 -4.52 9.60 17.44
CA ALA A 254 -5.42 9.82 16.32
C ALA A 254 -4.76 9.38 15.00
N LEU A 255 -4.26 8.14 14.97
CA LEU A 255 -3.66 7.57 13.77
C LEU A 255 -4.70 6.84 12.92
N ALA A 256 -4.53 6.91 11.60
CA ALA A 256 -5.33 6.17 10.64
C ALA A 256 -4.44 5.46 9.62
N VAL A 257 -4.78 4.20 9.32
CA VAL A 257 -4.10 3.39 8.31
C VAL A 257 -5.06 3.02 7.19
N ASP A 258 -4.63 3.27 5.97
CA ASP A 258 -5.35 2.91 4.76
C ASP A 258 -4.37 2.84 3.59
N SER A 259 -4.83 2.40 2.41
CA SER A 259 -3.97 2.28 1.25
C SER A 259 -4.62 2.75 -0.06
N VAL A 260 -3.75 3.19 -0.97
CA VAL A 260 -4.13 3.59 -2.32
C VAL A 260 -3.45 2.71 -3.36
N ARG A 261 -4.09 2.53 -4.51
CA ARG A 261 -3.58 1.73 -5.62
C ARG A 261 -3.09 2.65 -6.73
N LEU A 262 -1.81 2.53 -7.09
CA LEU A 262 -1.21 3.29 -8.19
C LEU A 262 -0.94 2.37 -9.38
N ARG A 263 -1.28 2.83 -10.59
CA ARG A 263 -1.01 2.05 -11.81
C ARG A 263 0.50 1.87 -11.99
N ALA A 264 0.92 0.64 -12.30
CA ALA A 264 2.32 0.36 -12.60
C ALA A 264 2.66 0.73 -14.05
N HIS A 265 3.94 0.98 -14.34
CA HIS A 265 4.46 1.05 -15.70
C HIS A 265 4.60 -0.37 -16.31
N ALA A 266 3.48 -1.08 -16.46
CA ALA A 266 3.44 -2.43 -17.03
C ALA A 266 2.11 -2.67 -17.79
N SER A 267 2.14 -3.57 -18.77
CA SER A 267 0.96 -3.99 -19.53
C SER A 267 0.31 -5.22 -18.90
N GLY A 268 -1.02 -5.37 -19.03
CA GLY A 268 -1.73 -6.59 -18.64
C GLY A 268 -1.21 -7.85 -19.35
N ARG A 269 -0.68 -7.72 -20.57
CA ARG A 269 -0.06 -8.83 -21.32
C ARG A 269 1.21 -9.39 -20.65
N GLN A 270 1.82 -8.62 -19.75
CA GLN A 270 3.02 -9.00 -19.00
C GLN A 270 2.70 -9.69 -17.67
N VAL A 271 1.41 -9.86 -17.34
CA VAL A 271 0.97 -10.54 -16.13
C VAL A 271 0.99 -12.05 -16.35
N ARG A 272 1.44 -12.78 -15.34
CA ARG A 272 1.32 -14.24 -15.24
C ARG A 272 0.60 -14.58 -13.94
N VAL A 273 -0.38 -15.46 -14.02
CA VAL A 273 -1.22 -15.86 -12.89
C VAL A 273 -1.09 -17.37 -12.71
N HIS A 274 -0.61 -17.81 -11.55
CA HIS A 274 -0.28 -19.21 -11.29
C HIS A 274 -1.45 -20.15 -11.60
N LYS A 275 -2.63 -19.88 -11.01
CA LYS A 275 -3.85 -20.69 -11.21
C LYS A 275 -4.31 -20.74 -12.67
N HIS A 276 -4.20 -19.63 -13.40
CA HIS A 276 -4.59 -19.59 -14.81
C HIS A 276 -3.60 -20.38 -15.67
N SER A 277 -2.29 -20.26 -15.41
CA SER A 277 -1.29 -21.02 -16.13
C SER A 277 -1.43 -22.52 -15.92
N LEU A 278 -1.70 -22.99 -14.69
CA LEU A 278 -1.98 -24.41 -14.43
C LEU A 278 -3.17 -24.93 -15.23
N LYS A 279 -4.32 -24.25 -15.15
CA LYS A 279 -5.51 -24.60 -15.95
C LYS A 279 -5.23 -24.61 -17.45
N ARG A 280 -4.40 -23.69 -17.93
CA ARG A 280 -4.06 -23.63 -19.34
C ARG A 280 -3.14 -24.78 -19.76
N LEU A 281 -2.22 -25.20 -18.90
CA LEU A 281 -1.38 -26.39 -19.13
C LEU A 281 -2.21 -27.67 -19.15
N GLU A 282 -3.17 -27.82 -18.24
CA GLU A 282 -4.13 -28.94 -18.24
C GLU A 282 -4.90 -29.02 -19.57
N ALA A 283 -5.41 -27.88 -20.05
CA ALA A 283 -6.11 -27.81 -21.32
C ALA A 283 -5.18 -28.07 -22.53
N LEU A 284 -3.93 -27.62 -22.49
CA LEU A 284 -2.96 -27.88 -23.56
C LEU A 284 -2.57 -29.36 -23.59
N ALA A 285 -2.44 -30.03 -22.45
CA ALA A 285 -2.13 -31.45 -22.39
C ALA A 285 -3.19 -32.37 -23.03
N GLN A 286 -4.41 -31.87 -23.23
CA GLN A 286 -5.49 -32.61 -23.89
C GLN A 286 -5.51 -32.46 -25.42
N VAL A 287 -4.66 -31.60 -25.99
CA VAL A 287 -4.60 -31.37 -27.44
C VAL A 287 -3.79 -32.48 -28.09
N ASP A 288 -4.34 -33.14 -29.11
CA ASP A 288 -3.57 -34.06 -29.95
C ASP A 288 -2.65 -33.26 -30.88
N VAL A 289 -1.38 -33.14 -30.49
CA VAL A 289 -0.36 -32.39 -31.21
C VAL A 289 -0.06 -32.98 -32.60
N ARG A 290 -0.24 -34.31 -32.77
CA ARG A 290 0.07 -35.00 -34.03
C ARG A 290 -0.93 -34.66 -35.15
N ALA A 291 -2.14 -34.27 -34.78
CA ALA A 291 -3.18 -33.83 -35.69
C ALA A 291 -3.04 -32.37 -36.15
N LEU A 292 -2.06 -31.62 -35.61
CA LEU A 292 -1.82 -30.22 -35.94
C LEU A 292 -0.82 -30.07 -37.09
N SER A 293 -0.95 -28.99 -37.87
CA SER A 293 0.08 -28.58 -38.84
C SER A 293 1.36 -28.12 -38.13
N GLU A 294 2.51 -28.20 -38.80
CA GLU A 294 3.81 -27.80 -38.21
C GLU A 294 3.81 -26.40 -37.56
N PRO A 295 3.21 -25.34 -38.16
CA PRO A 295 3.13 -24.04 -37.50
C PRO A 295 2.29 -24.05 -36.22
N ALA A 296 1.23 -24.85 -36.19
CA ALA A 296 0.36 -25.00 -35.03
C ALA A 296 1.01 -25.83 -33.92
N GLN A 297 1.81 -26.84 -34.26
CA GLN A 297 2.64 -27.60 -33.30
C GLN A 297 3.65 -26.67 -32.60
N LYS A 298 4.40 -25.89 -33.37
CA LYS A 298 5.35 -24.91 -32.81
C LYS A 298 4.65 -23.87 -31.91
N HIS A 299 3.49 -23.38 -32.33
CA HIS A 299 2.70 -22.46 -31.52
C HIS A 299 2.22 -23.11 -30.21
N HIS A 300 1.82 -24.38 -30.26
CA HIS A 300 1.43 -25.16 -29.09
C HIS A 300 2.60 -25.30 -28.10
N GLU A 301 3.78 -25.70 -28.58
CA GLU A 301 5.00 -25.81 -27.78
C GLU A 301 5.37 -24.48 -27.11
N ASP A 302 5.34 -23.37 -27.85
CA ASP A 302 5.58 -22.02 -27.33
C ASP A 302 4.59 -21.65 -26.21
N GLN A 303 3.30 -22.06 -26.33
CA GLN A 303 2.31 -21.84 -25.29
C GLN A 303 2.60 -22.67 -24.04
N VAL A 304 2.91 -23.95 -24.21
CA VAL A 304 3.25 -24.87 -23.10
C VAL A 304 4.44 -24.32 -22.33
N GLN A 305 5.54 -24.01 -23.02
CA GLN A 305 6.76 -23.49 -22.39
C GLN A 305 6.49 -22.18 -21.65
N ARG A 306 5.73 -21.26 -22.26
CA ARG A 306 5.35 -19.98 -21.63
C ARG A 306 4.58 -20.16 -20.34
N HIS A 307 3.64 -21.10 -20.28
CA HIS A 307 2.83 -21.34 -19.09
C HIS A 307 3.61 -22.13 -18.02
N GLN A 308 4.48 -23.07 -18.39
CA GLN A 308 5.39 -23.75 -17.46
C GLN A 308 6.34 -22.75 -16.77
N GLN A 309 6.99 -21.87 -17.54
CA GLN A 309 7.85 -20.82 -16.99
C GLN A 309 7.08 -19.87 -16.05
N ALA A 310 5.83 -19.56 -16.39
CA ALA A 310 4.97 -18.73 -15.56
C ALA A 310 4.65 -19.37 -14.20
N VAL A 311 4.39 -20.68 -14.18
CA VAL A 311 4.16 -21.45 -12.93
C VAL A 311 5.42 -21.45 -12.08
N LEU A 312 6.57 -21.81 -12.67
CA LEU A 312 7.87 -21.82 -11.98
C LEU A 312 8.19 -20.45 -11.38
N LEU A 313 8.01 -19.37 -12.13
CA LEU A 313 8.30 -18.02 -11.64
C LEU A 313 7.38 -17.60 -10.49
N CYS A 314 6.10 -17.98 -10.54
CA CYS A 314 5.16 -17.72 -9.45
C CYS A 314 5.57 -18.48 -8.18
N GLN A 315 5.97 -19.75 -8.30
CA GLN A 315 6.45 -20.58 -7.20
C GLN A 315 7.74 -20.03 -6.59
N GLN A 316 8.73 -19.69 -7.41
CA GLN A 316 10.00 -19.09 -6.97
C GLN A 316 9.80 -17.79 -6.19
N ARG A 317 8.78 -17.00 -6.54
CA ARG A 317 8.45 -15.75 -5.87
C ARG A 317 7.45 -15.90 -4.71
N GLY A 318 6.94 -17.11 -4.47
CA GLY A 318 5.88 -17.35 -3.49
C GLY A 318 4.63 -16.50 -3.74
N ALA A 319 4.31 -16.21 -5.00
CA ALA A 319 3.28 -15.24 -5.37
C ALA A 319 2.25 -15.83 -6.33
N ALA A 320 0.96 -15.55 -6.08
CA ALA A 320 -0.13 -16.00 -6.96
C ALA A 320 -0.09 -15.33 -8.34
N THR A 321 0.46 -14.12 -8.42
CA THR A 321 0.61 -13.36 -9.66
C THR A 321 1.98 -12.71 -9.73
N VAL A 322 2.58 -12.68 -10.92
CA VAL A 322 3.84 -11.97 -11.18
C VAL A 322 3.71 -11.11 -12.43
N VAL A 323 4.36 -9.95 -12.43
CA VAL A 323 4.39 -9.04 -13.59
C VAL A 323 5.80 -9.02 -14.15
N LEU A 324 5.99 -9.55 -15.36
CA LEU A 324 7.32 -9.78 -15.96
C LEU A 324 8.09 -8.47 -16.15
N SER A 325 7.44 -7.46 -16.74
CA SER A 325 8.07 -6.17 -17.04
C SER A 325 8.26 -5.28 -15.80
N ASN A 326 7.59 -5.57 -14.68
CA ASN A 326 7.73 -4.82 -13.43
C ASN A 326 7.62 -5.79 -12.24
N PRO A 327 8.74 -6.39 -11.81
CA PRO A 327 8.76 -7.42 -10.78
C PRO A 327 8.15 -7.01 -9.43
N CYS A 328 8.12 -5.72 -9.10
CA CYS A 328 7.56 -5.21 -7.85
C CYS A 328 6.08 -4.82 -7.95
N ALA A 329 5.44 -4.98 -9.12
CA ALA A 329 4.02 -4.75 -9.30
C ALA A 329 3.22 -6.04 -9.09
N GLY A 330 1.99 -5.90 -8.61
CA GLY A 330 1.01 -6.99 -8.51
C GLY A 330 -0.24 -6.71 -9.32
N LEU A 331 -1.09 -7.72 -9.45
CA LEU A 331 -2.38 -7.57 -10.11
C LEU A 331 -3.41 -7.02 -9.11
N MET A 332 -4.05 -5.89 -9.44
CA MET A 332 -4.98 -5.21 -8.54
C MET A 332 -6.21 -4.74 -9.30
N GLN A 333 -7.38 -4.76 -8.65
CA GLN A 333 -8.57 -4.10 -9.17
C GLN A 333 -8.43 -2.58 -8.98
N PHE A 334 -8.81 -1.79 -9.97
CA PHE A 334 -8.88 -0.33 -9.91
C PHE A 334 -10.36 0.11 -9.96
N PRO A 335 -10.67 1.37 -9.61
CA PRO A 335 -12.02 1.94 -9.83
C PRO A 335 -12.49 1.70 -11.28
N GLY A 336 -13.77 1.34 -11.45
CA GLY A 336 -14.34 0.97 -12.75
C GLY A 336 -14.14 -0.51 -13.15
N ASN A 337 -13.91 -1.40 -12.18
CA ASN A 337 -13.78 -2.86 -12.36
C ASN A 337 -12.61 -3.34 -13.24
N GLY A 338 -11.71 -2.45 -13.67
CA GLY A 338 -10.52 -2.81 -14.42
C GLY A 338 -9.45 -3.46 -13.54
N VAL A 339 -8.98 -4.65 -13.92
CA VAL A 339 -7.87 -5.34 -13.24
C VAL A 339 -6.57 -5.07 -13.99
N HIS A 340 -5.60 -4.46 -13.32
CA HIS A 340 -4.36 -4.02 -13.94
C HIS A 340 -3.14 -4.19 -13.02
N PRO A 341 -1.92 -4.24 -13.58
CA PRO A 341 -0.69 -4.12 -12.81
C PRO A 341 -0.66 -2.82 -12.00
N GLY A 342 -0.40 -2.93 -10.71
CA GLY A 342 -0.39 -1.82 -9.77
C GLY A 342 0.59 -2.01 -8.62
N HIS A 343 0.77 -0.93 -7.87
CA HIS A 343 1.47 -0.88 -6.60
C HIS A 343 0.48 -0.42 -5.54
N ARG A 344 0.46 -1.10 -4.40
CA ARG A 344 -0.31 -0.66 -3.24
C ARG A 344 0.60 0.18 -2.35
N VAL A 345 0.13 1.36 -2.00
CA VAL A 345 0.81 2.28 -1.10
C VAL A 345 -0.05 2.42 0.13
N THR A 346 0.37 1.78 1.21
CA THR A 346 -0.26 1.90 2.53
C THR A 346 0.38 3.06 3.27
N VAL A 347 -0.44 3.94 3.83
CA VAL A 347 -0.03 5.12 4.57
C VAL A 347 -0.60 5.05 5.97
N VAL A 348 0.22 5.41 6.96
CA VAL A 348 -0.23 5.74 8.31
C VAL A 348 -0.14 7.24 8.46
N SER A 349 -1.25 7.87 8.82
CA SER A 349 -1.40 9.32 8.95
C SER A 349 -1.82 9.71 10.36
N SER A 350 -1.42 10.91 10.80
CA SER A 350 -1.66 11.42 12.14
C SER A 350 -2.49 12.71 12.11
N GLY A 351 -3.56 12.71 12.92
CA GLY A 351 -4.41 13.87 13.19
C GLY A 351 -5.37 14.23 12.06
N VAL A 352 -6.61 14.59 12.41
CA VAL A 352 -7.63 15.00 11.43
C VAL A 352 -7.34 16.37 10.82
N ARG A 353 -6.65 17.24 11.58
CA ARG A 353 -6.30 18.59 11.16
C ARG A 353 -5.02 18.59 10.33
N GLN A 354 -3.95 17.94 10.80
CA GLN A 354 -2.62 18.03 10.19
C GLN A 354 -2.45 16.99 9.10
N ARG A 355 -2.98 15.77 9.28
CA ARG A 355 -2.95 14.68 8.28
C ARG A 355 -1.53 14.35 7.83
N LEU A 356 -0.62 14.32 8.80
CA LEU A 356 0.80 14.10 8.53
C LEU A 356 1.06 12.62 8.28
N VAL A 357 1.76 12.31 7.20
CA VAL A 357 2.18 10.94 6.90
C VAL A 357 3.34 10.59 7.82
N VAL A 358 3.12 9.59 8.68
CA VAL A 358 4.10 9.10 9.68
C VAL A 358 4.60 7.69 9.38
N GLY A 359 3.98 6.98 8.43
CA GLY A 359 4.41 5.66 7.98
C GLY A 359 4.02 5.40 6.53
N VAL A 360 4.84 4.63 5.83
CA VAL A 360 4.60 4.22 4.44
C VAL A 360 5.08 2.80 4.19
N LEU A 361 4.23 2.01 3.52
CA LEU A 361 4.55 0.66 3.06
C LEU A 361 4.15 0.52 1.58
N LEU A 362 5.09 0.06 0.75
CA LEU A 362 4.83 -0.28 -0.64
C LEU A 362 4.76 -1.79 -0.78
N SER A 363 3.70 -2.31 -1.42
CA SER A 363 3.57 -3.74 -1.67
C SER A 363 2.99 -4.05 -3.06
N ALA A 364 3.23 -5.27 -3.51
CA ALA A 364 2.61 -5.86 -4.69
C ALA A 364 1.27 -6.55 -4.36
N SER A 365 0.75 -6.43 -3.14
CA SER A 365 -0.42 -7.17 -2.71
C SER A 365 -1.72 -6.62 -3.31
N GLY A 366 -2.52 -7.52 -3.90
CA GLY A 366 -3.83 -7.18 -4.44
C GLY A 366 -4.86 -6.77 -3.38
N ASN A 367 -4.64 -7.12 -2.11
CA ASN A 367 -5.53 -6.82 -0.98
C ASN A 367 -4.75 -6.27 0.22
N ASP A 368 -5.48 -5.72 1.18
CA ASP A 368 -4.95 -5.10 2.41
C ASP A 368 -4.69 -6.11 3.54
N LYS A 369 -5.24 -7.33 3.40
CA LYS A 369 -5.18 -8.40 4.39
C LYS A 369 -3.73 -8.77 4.73
N GLY A 370 -3.42 -8.79 6.03
CA GLY A 370 -2.12 -9.21 6.57
C GLY A 370 -1.01 -8.15 6.47
N HIS A 371 -1.32 -6.92 6.05
CA HIS A 371 -0.32 -5.83 5.92
C HIS A 371 -0.37 -4.83 7.08
N LEU A 372 -1.32 -4.97 8.02
CA LEU A 372 -1.49 -4.02 9.12
C LEU A 372 -0.25 -3.94 10.00
N ALA A 373 0.30 -5.09 10.40
CA ALA A 373 1.44 -5.18 11.30
C ALA A 373 2.65 -4.42 10.75
N GLN A 374 2.98 -4.65 9.48
CA GLN A 374 4.11 -4.00 8.81
C GLN A 374 3.93 -2.48 8.73
N ALA A 375 2.74 -2.02 8.36
CA ALA A 375 2.45 -0.58 8.27
C ALA A 375 2.61 0.13 9.62
N LEU A 376 2.11 -0.47 10.71
CA LEU A 376 2.17 0.12 12.05
C LEU A 376 3.56 -0.01 12.68
N GLN A 377 4.34 -1.04 12.35
CA GLN A 377 5.74 -1.14 12.75
C GLN A 377 6.59 -0.04 12.09
N GLU A 378 6.38 0.25 10.81
CA GLU A 378 7.07 1.37 10.15
C GLU A 378 6.70 2.71 10.77
N ALA A 379 5.42 2.96 11.04
CA ALA A 379 4.99 4.16 11.74
C ALA A 379 5.61 4.26 13.15
N ARG A 380 5.61 3.17 13.91
CA ARG A 380 6.23 3.11 15.25
C ARG A 380 7.72 3.42 15.17
N ARG A 381 8.45 2.88 14.20
CA ARG A 381 9.88 3.13 14.00
C ARG A 381 10.14 4.63 13.80
N VAL A 382 9.39 5.26 12.90
CA VAL A 382 9.51 6.70 12.62
C VAL A 382 9.17 7.52 13.87
N LEU A 383 8.06 7.22 14.54
CA LEU A 383 7.62 7.93 15.74
C LEU A 383 8.63 7.81 16.90
N ARG A 384 9.21 6.63 17.12
CA ARG A 384 10.28 6.40 18.11
C ARG A 384 11.53 7.23 17.78
N GLN A 385 11.91 7.26 16.50
CA GLN A 385 13.08 8.01 16.03
C GLN A 385 12.95 9.52 16.19
N VAL A 386 11.73 10.07 16.18
CA VAL A 386 11.51 11.51 16.39
C VAL A 386 11.35 11.90 17.86
N GLY A 387 11.33 10.93 18.79
CA GLY A 387 11.31 11.18 20.23
C GLY A 387 10.05 10.72 20.97
N LEU A 388 9.13 9.99 20.32
CA LEU A 388 7.98 9.41 21.02
C LEU A 388 8.47 8.37 22.04
N PRO A 389 8.08 8.43 23.32
CA PRO A 389 8.65 7.59 24.39
C PRO A 389 8.17 6.14 24.29
N ALA A 390 9.03 5.18 24.66
CA ALA A 390 8.80 3.74 24.50
C ALA A 390 7.46 3.24 25.09
N SER A 391 6.99 3.90 26.14
CA SER A 391 5.73 3.67 26.85
C SER A 391 4.48 4.23 26.15
N ALA A 392 4.64 5.14 25.19
CA ALA A 392 3.49 5.71 24.46
C ALA A 392 2.74 4.62 23.69
N ARG A 393 1.43 4.57 23.94
CA ARG A 393 0.49 3.66 23.29
C ARG A 393 -0.22 4.39 22.15
N LEU A 394 0.01 3.94 20.92
CA LEU A 394 -0.63 4.48 19.73
C LEU A 394 -2.11 4.09 19.69
N GLN A 395 -2.98 4.96 19.18
CA GLN A 395 -4.35 4.58 18.84
C GLN A 395 -4.56 4.70 17.33
N VAL A 396 -4.99 3.61 16.71
CA VAL A 396 -5.03 3.46 15.26
C VAL A 396 -6.40 2.97 14.82
N ALA A 397 -7.01 3.64 13.85
CA ALA A 397 -8.16 3.14 13.13
C ALA A 397 -7.75 2.67 11.72
N GLY A 398 -8.17 1.47 11.32
CA GLY A 398 -7.92 0.90 9.99
C GLY A 398 -9.21 0.63 9.22
N ASP A 399 -9.13 0.59 7.90
CA ASP A 399 -10.27 0.16 7.07
C ASP A 399 -10.67 -1.30 7.30
N ALA A 400 -11.90 -1.66 6.93
CA ALA A 400 -12.42 -3.01 6.98
C ALA A 400 -11.65 -4.00 6.08
N GLY A 401 -10.83 -3.51 5.13
CA GLY A 401 -9.88 -4.32 4.38
C GLY A 401 -8.83 -5.04 5.24
N TYR A 402 -8.47 -4.51 6.42
CA TYR A 402 -7.53 -5.10 7.37
C TYR A 402 -8.23 -6.07 8.34
N TRP A 403 -8.94 -7.07 7.82
CA TRP A 403 -9.73 -8.03 8.60
C TRP A 403 -9.27 -9.49 8.38
N SER A 404 -7.96 -9.72 8.31
CA SER A 404 -7.40 -11.08 8.28
C SER A 404 -7.16 -11.66 9.68
N GLU A 405 -6.92 -12.97 9.79
CA GLU A 405 -6.53 -13.58 11.07
C GLU A 405 -5.22 -12.96 11.58
N GLU A 406 -4.27 -12.70 10.70
CA GLU A 406 -2.99 -12.07 11.01
C GLU A 406 -3.18 -10.64 11.54
N ASP A 407 -4.06 -9.85 10.92
CA ASP A 407 -4.36 -8.48 11.35
C ASP A 407 -5.03 -8.46 12.73
N LEU A 408 -6.04 -9.32 12.94
CA LEU A 408 -6.75 -9.43 14.21
C LEU A 408 -5.85 -9.96 15.34
N ARG A 409 -5.01 -10.97 15.04
CA ARG A 409 -4.01 -11.51 15.96
C ARG A 409 -3.01 -10.43 16.35
N PHE A 410 -2.46 -9.68 15.39
CA PHE A 410 -1.56 -8.57 15.66
C PHE A 410 -2.22 -7.54 16.58
N ALA A 411 -3.43 -7.12 16.25
CA ALA A 411 -4.20 -6.14 17.02
C ALA A 411 -4.54 -6.61 18.45
N ALA A 412 -4.66 -7.91 18.68
CA ALA A 412 -4.95 -8.48 20.01
C ALA A 412 -3.68 -8.66 20.85
N LEU A 413 -2.56 -9.09 20.24
CA LEU A 413 -1.34 -9.44 20.95
C LEU A 413 -0.39 -8.25 21.20
N ASN A 414 -0.59 -7.10 20.55
CA ASN A 414 0.31 -5.94 20.63
C ASN A 414 -0.25 -4.77 21.43
N ARG A 415 -1.16 -5.05 22.37
CA ARG A 415 -1.91 -4.02 23.11
C ARG A 415 -1.05 -3.12 23.98
N ASP A 416 0.14 -3.55 24.37
CA ASP A 416 1.05 -2.78 25.22
C ASP A 416 1.49 -1.47 24.56
N TRP A 417 1.52 -1.42 23.23
CA TRP A 417 1.98 -0.24 22.49
C TRP A 417 1.03 0.25 21.40
N VAL A 418 0.01 -0.54 21.00
CA VAL A 418 -0.99 -0.08 20.02
C VAL A 418 -2.41 -0.56 20.34
N ASP A 419 -3.36 0.37 20.31
CA ASP A 419 -4.80 0.13 20.33
C ASP A 419 -5.37 0.25 18.92
N VAL A 420 -5.67 -0.88 18.28
CA VAL A 420 -6.23 -0.90 16.92
C VAL A 420 -7.75 -1.08 16.98
N LEU A 421 -8.47 -0.24 16.23
CA LEU A 421 -9.88 -0.39 15.91
C LEU A 421 -10.07 -0.74 14.44
N LEU A 422 -10.75 -1.86 14.21
CA LEU A 422 -11.13 -2.35 12.88
C LEU A 422 -12.63 -2.65 12.90
N LYS A 423 -13.33 -2.27 11.83
CA LYS A 423 -14.72 -2.67 11.64
C LYS A 423 -14.76 -3.99 10.89
N GLU A 424 -15.64 -4.86 11.34
CA GLU A 424 -15.89 -6.12 10.66
C GLU A 424 -16.31 -5.88 9.22
N SER A 425 -15.61 -6.51 8.28
CA SER A 425 -16.02 -6.57 6.89
C SER A 425 -17.23 -7.49 6.74
N SER A 426 -18.02 -7.31 5.68
CA SER A 426 -19.23 -8.10 5.44
C SER A 426 -18.99 -9.61 5.67
N PRO A 427 -19.97 -10.32 6.25
CA PRO A 427 -19.79 -11.69 6.68
C PRO A 427 -19.30 -12.57 5.53
N THR A 428 -18.40 -13.51 5.85
CA THR A 428 -17.80 -14.43 4.88
C THR A 428 -18.57 -15.75 4.85
N GLY A 429 -18.81 -16.28 3.65
CA GLY A 429 -19.43 -17.60 3.44
C GLY A 429 -20.53 -17.60 2.36
N PRO A 430 -20.91 -18.79 1.86
CA PRO A 430 -21.88 -18.92 0.76
C PRO A 430 -23.26 -18.36 1.10
N LEU A 431 -23.65 -18.38 2.39
CA LEU A 431 -24.94 -17.88 2.87
C LEU A 431 -24.85 -16.48 3.50
N ALA A 432 -23.65 -15.86 3.53
CA ALA A 432 -23.45 -14.59 4.21
C ALA A 432 -24.08 -13.40 3.48
N ASN A 433 -24.20 -13.50 2.15
CA ASN A 433 -24.80 -12.48 1.30
C ASN A 433 -26.26 -12.80 0.90
N GLU A 434 -26.84 -13.90 1.40
CA GLU A 434 -28.24 -14.25 1.11
C GLU A 434 -29.20 -13.49 2.05
N PRO A 435 -30.10 -12.64 1.51
CA PRO A 435 -31.08 -11.93 2.34
C PRO A 435 -32.00 -12.90 3.08
N GLY A 436 -32.27 -12.63 4.36
CA GLY A 436 -33.20 -13.42 5.18
C GLY A 436 -32.61 -14.68 5.83
N MET A 437 -31.42 -15.11 5.41
CA MET A 437 -30.70 -16.24 6.02
C MET A 437 -29.93 -15.82 7.30
N LEU A 438 -29.88 -16.71 8.28
CA LEU A 438 -29.13 -16.57 9.52
C LEU A 438 -27.64 -16.61 9.20
N ARG A 439 -26.98 -15.52 9.58
CA ARG A 439 -25.56 -15.29 9.38
C ARG A 439 -24.75 -15.94 10.49
N ARG A 440 -23.42 -15.89 10.36
CA ARG A 440 -22.49 -16.46 11.35
C ARG A 440 -22.73 -15.84 12.72
N GLU A 441 -23.00 -14.54 12.78
CA GLU A 441 -23.24 -13.77 14.01
C GLU A 441 -24.46 -14.25 14.82
N ALA A 442 -25.41 -14.96 14.20
CA ALA A 442 -26.55 -15.52 14.93
C ALA A 442 -26.18 -16.76 15.77
N PHE A 443 -25.03 -17.38 15.48
CA PHE A 443 -24.53 -18.56 16.20
C PHE A 443 -23.62 -18.13 17.33
N GLU A 444 -23.74 -18.79 18.47
CA GLU A 444 -22.87 -18.56 19.61
C GLU A 444 -21.64 -19.47 19.50
N PHE A 445 -20.46 -18.86 19.46
CA PHE A 445 -19.18 -19.57 19.47
C PHE A 445 -18.60 -19.50 20.88
N GLN A 446 -18.29 -20.67 21.46
CA GLN A 446 -17.70 -20.81 22.79
C GLN A 446 -16.26 -21.34 22.69
N PRO A 447 -15.24 -20.46 22.57
CA PRO A 447 -13.85 -20.86 22.36
C PRO A 447 -13.31 -21.80 23.44
N SER A 448 -13.63 -21.55 24.71
CA SER A 448 -13.13 -22.35 25.84
C SER A 448 -13.58 -23.81 25.80
N LYS A 449 -14.79 -24.07 25.29
CA LYS A 449 -15.38 -25.43 25.20
C LYS A 449 -15.24 -26.04 23.80
N ARG A 450 -14.71 -25.28 22.82
CA ARG A 450 -14.75 -25.59 21.39
C ARG A 450 -16.15 -26.08 20.96
N ALA A 451 -17.17 -25.35 21.39
CA ALA A 451 -18.57 -25.67 21.13
C ALA A 451 -19.24 -24.53 20.35
N VAL A 452 -20.21 -24.90 19.50
CA VAL A 452 -21.02 -23.95 18.73
C VAL A 452 -22.48 -24.22 19.03
N VAL A 453 -23.22 -23.20 19.46
CA VAL A 453 -24.65 -23.27 19.75
C VAL A 453 -25.41 -22.55 18.65
N CYS A 454 -26.43 -23.22 18.10
CA CYS A 454 -27.25 -22.62 17.06
C CYS A 454 -28.29 -21.65 17.65
N PRO A 455 -28.88 -20.75 16.83
CA PRO A 455 -29.87 -19.78 17.29
C PRO A 455 -31.15 -20.41 17.91
N ALA A 456 -31.39 -21.70 17.65
CA ALA A 456 -32.46 -22.47 18.29
C ALA A 456 -32.05 -23.10 19.63
N GLY A 457 -30.91 -22.70 20.21
CA GLY A 457 -30.41 -23.16 21.52
C GLY A 457 -29.74 -24.53 21.51
N ARG A 458 -29.60 -25.20 20.35
CA ARG A 458 -29.04 -26.56 20.27
C ARG A 458 -27.54 -26.53 19.98
N THR A 459 -26.75 -27.30 20.73
CA THR A 459 -25.32 -27.51 20.47
C THR A 459 -25.10 -28.31 19.18
N MET A 460 -24.22 -27.82 18.31
CA MET A 460 -23.88 -28.48 17.05
C MET A 460 -22.94 -29.68 17.30
N ARG A 461 -23.05 -30.72 16.47
CA ARG A 461 -22.18 -31.91 16.49
C ARG A 461 -20.82 -31.58 15.90
N GLY A 462 -19.75 -32.01 16.58
CA GLY A 462 -18.34 -31.76 16.21
C GLY A 462 -17.48 -31.58 17.46
N PRO A 463 -16.22 -31.12 17.34
CA PRO A 463 -15.54 -30.81 16.08
C PRO A 463 -15.15 -32.06 15.29
N VAL A 464 -15.34 -32.00 13.96
CA VAL A 464 -14.60 -32.87 13.03
C VAL A 464 -13.45 -32.05 12.49
N ARG A 465 -12.21 -32.47 12.76
CA ARG A 465 -11.02 -31.74 12.34
C ARG A 465 -10.78 -31.95 10.85
N ASN A 466 -10.58 -30.85 10.12
CA ASN A 466 -10.16 -30.88 8.74
C ASN A 466 -8.65 -30.54 8.69
N ASP A 467 -7.82 -31.57 8.52
CA ASP A 467 -6.37 -31.46 8.60
C ASP A 467 -5.77 -30.57 7.50
N PHE A 468 -6.48 -30.38 6.37
CA PHE A 468 -6.00 -29.55 5.27
C PHE A 468 -5.89 -28.06 5.62
N ASP A 469 -6.76 -27.54 6.49
CA ASP A 469 -6.86 -26.10 6.78
C ASP A 469 -6.87 -25.80 8.29
N SER A 470 -6.55 -26.81 9.12
CA SER A 470 -6.59 -26.72 10.59
C SER A 470 -7.89 -26.14 11.15
N CYS A 471 -9.00 -26.43 10.47
CA CYS A 471 -10.32 -25.93 10.82
C CYS A 471 -11.15 -27.01 11.49
N ASP A 472 -12.03 -26.60 12.40
CA ASP A 472 -13.04 -27.46 12.98
C ASP A 472 -14.36 -27.31 12.24
N VAL A 473 -14.98 -28.43 11.88
CA VAL A 473 -16.28 -28.47 11.23
C VAL A 473 -17.35 -28.89 12.23
N TYR A 474 -18.43 -28.11 12.30
CA TYR A 474 -19.61 -28.34 13.12
C TYR A 474 -20.85 -28.54 12.25
N SER A 475 -21.68 -29.50 12.62
CA SER A 475 -22.92 -29.85 11.91
C SER A 475 -24.13 -29.70 12.82
N GLY A 476 -25.18 -29.05 12.33
CA GLY A 476 -26.41 -28.83 13.09
C GLY A 476 -27.12 -30.14 13.45
N VAL A 477 -27.74 -30.17 14.63
CA VAL A 477 -28.47 -31.33 15.16
C VAL A 477 -29.97 -31.02 15.20
N GLY A 478 -30.80 -31.95 14.72
CA GLY A 478 -32.26 -31.80 14.67
C GLY A 478 -32.73 -30.71 13.70
N CYS A 479 -31.99 -30.45 12.63
CA CYS A 479 -32.34 -29.37 11.69
C CYS A 479 -33.62 -29.64 10.89
N ALA A 480 -34.03 -30.90 10.71
CA ALA A 480 -35.20 -31.28 9.91
C ALA A 480 -36.49 -30.64 10.43
N ASP A 481 -36.70 -30.71 11.75
CA ASP A 481 -37.91 -30.24 12.45
C ASP A 481 -37.72 -28.86 13.11
N CYS A 482 -36.68 -28.12 12.72
CA CYS A 482 -36.37 -26.84 13.32
C CYS A 482 -37.26 -25.72 12.72
N PRO A 483 -38.02 -24.95 13.53
CA PRO A 483 -38.86 -23.84 13.02
C PRO A 483 -38.07 -22.77 12.27
N GLN A 484 -36.78 -22.61 12.61
CA GLN A 484 -35.89 -21.63 11.98
C GLN A 484 -35.17 -22.18 10.73
N ARG A 485 -35.42 -23.42 10.32
CA ARG A 485 -34.71 -24.08 9.20
C ARG A 485 -34.78 -23.27 7.91
N ALA A 486 -35.95 -22.74 7.56
CA ALA A 486 -36.17 -21.96 6.34
C ALA A 486 -35.24 -20.73 6.24
N ARG A 487 -34.86 -20.15 7.38
CA ARG A 487 -33.91 -19.05 7.50
C ARG A 487 -32.50 -19.52 7.82
N CYS A 488 -32.25 -20.78 8.16
CA CYS A 488 -30.96 -21.25 8.64
C CYS A 488 -30.16 -22.01 7.57
N THR A 489 -30.76 -22.96 6.85
CA THR A 489 -30.03 -23.80 5.88
C THR A 489 -30.97 -24.29 4.77
N ARG A 490 -30.43 -24.40 3.55
CA ARG A 490 -31.11 -25.04 2.40
C ARG A 490 -30.84 -26.54 2.33
N GLY A 491 -29.82 -27.03 3.03
CA GLY A 491 -29.45 -28.44 3.08
C GLY A 491 -30.17 -29.21 4.19
N PRO A 492 -29.80 -30.49 4.40
CA PRO A 492 -30.35 -31.31 5.49
C PRO A 492 -29.98 -30.75 6.88
N TYR A 493 -28.84 -30.09 7.00
CA TYR A 493 -28.39 -29.43 8.23
C TYR A 493 -27.47 -28.25 7.91
N ARG A 494 -27.24 -27.36 8.89
CA ARG A 494 -26.28 -26.25 8.77
C ARG A 494 -24.88 -26.78 9.06
N LYS A 495 -23.90 -26.43 8.21
CA LYS A 495 -22.47 -26.65 8.46
C LYS A 495 -21.78 -25.33 8.77
N LEU A 496 -20.90 -25.33 9.77
CA LEU A 496 -20.04 -24.20 10.10
C LEU A 496 -18.60 -24.65 10.22
N THR A 497 -17.70 -23.93 9.56
CA THR A 497 -16.26 -24.10 9.68
C THR A 497 -15.73 -23.01 10.62
N VAL A 498 -14.94 -23.41 11.61
CA VAL A 498 -14.44 -22.54 12.66
C VAL A 498 -12.94 -22.67 12.79
N ARG A 499 -12.25 -21.53 12.72
CA ARG A 499 -10.87 -21.35 13.15
C ARG A 499 -10.91 -20.68 14.52
N TRP A 500 -10.56 -21.42 15.57
CA TRP A 500 -10.76 -20.95 16.95
C TRP A 500 -9.92 -19.72 17.29
N ASP A 501 -8.68 -19.66 16.81
CA ASP A 501 -7.82 -18.49 17.00
C ASP A 501 -8.42 -17.25 16.31
N TYR A 502 -8.87 -17.38 15.06
CA TYR A 502 -9.58 -16.31 14.37
C TYR A 502 -10.82 -15.83 15.15
N GLU A 503 -11.66 -16.76 15.61
CA GLU A 503 -12.89 -16.41 16.33
C GLU A 503 -12.58 -15.70 17.66
N ARG A 504 -11.55 -16.16 18.39
CA ARG A 504 -11.07 -15.51 19.61
C ARG A 504 -10.64 -14.06 19.34
N PHE A 505 -9.84 -13.81 18.30
CA PHE A 505 -9.37 -12.47 17.98
C PHE A 505 -10.49 -11.58 17.42
N ARG A 506 -11.41 -12.15 16.65
CA ARG A 506 -12.63 -11.49 16.16
C ARG A 506 -13.49 -11.00 17.31
N GLN A 507 -13.83 -11.87 18.27
CA GLN A 507 -14.62 -11.51 19.47
C GLN A 507 -13.93 -10.39 20.26
N ALA A 508 -12.60 -10.49 20.45
CA ALA A 508 -11.83 -9.44 21.12
C ALA A 508 -11.85 -8.09 20.37
N MET A 509 -11.97 -8.07 19.03
CA MET A 509 -12.14 -6.84 18.26
C MET A 509 -13.57 -6.29 18.35
N LEU A 510 -14.59 -7.16 18.29
CA LEU A 510 -15.98 -6.73 18.47
C LEU A 510 -16.22 -6.11 19.84
N GLN A 511 -15.68 -6.73 20.90
CA GLN A 511 -15.73 -6.17 22.26
C GLN A 511 -15.02 -4.81 22.36
N ARG A 512 -13.93 -4.59 21.61
CA ARG A 512 -13.28 -3.27 21.52
C ARG A 512 -14.17 -2.26 20.81
N MET A 513 -14.77 -2.64 19.69
CA MET A 513 -15.67 -1.78 18.93
C MET A 513 -16.96 -1.43 19.69
N SER A 514 -17.39 -2.25 20.65
CA SER A 514 -18.54 -1.94 21.53
C SER A 514 -18.21 -0.98 22.68
N GLN A 515 -16.94 -0.66 22.93
CA GLN A 515 -16.57 0.29 23.98
C GLN A 515 -17.07 1.70 23.67
N ARG A 516 -17.43 2.46 24.71
CA ARG A 516 -17.89 3.84 24.59
C ARG A 516 -16.87 4.69 23.82
N GLY A 517 -17.31 5.39 22.78
CA GLY A 517 -16.46 6.25 21.96
C GLY A 517 -15.60 5.53 20.90
N ALA A 518 -15.54 4.20 20.87
CA ALA A 518 -14.76 3.46 19.87
C ALA A 518 -15.24 3.74 18.43
N VAL A 519 -16.55 3.75 18.21
CA VAL A 519 -17.14 4.07 16.89
C VAL A 519 -16.80 5.50 16.46
N ALA A 520 -16.85 6.46 17.39
CA ALA A 520 -16.50 7.86 17.09
C ALA A 520 -15.01 7.99 16.71
N ARG A 521 -14.10 7.37 17.47
CA ARG A 521 -12.67 7.30 17.14
C ARG A 521 -12.42 6.63 15.79
N TYR A 522 -13.08 5.49 15.54
CA TYR A 522 -12.97 4.77 14.27
C TYR A 522 -13.40 5.62 13.06
N ASN A 523 -14.48 6.40 13.19
CA ASN A 523 -15.00 7.24 12.11
C ASN A 523 -14.08 8.42 11.79
N GLN A 524 -13.24 8.88 12.72
CA GLN A 524 -12.23 9.91 12.42
C GLN A 524 -11.23 9.48 11.35
N ARG A 525 -11.05 8.17 11.11
CA ARG A 525 -10.10 7.66 10.10
C ARG A 525 -10.32 8.29 8.73
N ILE A 526 -11.59 8.48 8.34
CA ILE A 526 -12.00 9.05 7.05
C ILE A 526 -11.39 10.45 6.90
N ALA A 527 -11.49 11.28 7.94
CA ALA A 527 -10.95 12.64 7.93
C ALA A 527 -9.42 12.70 8.10
N THR A 528 -8.78 11.63 8.61
CA THR A 528 -7.34 11.56 8.85
C THR A 528 -6.57 11.11 7.60
N VAL A 529 -6.95 9.99 6.98
CA VAL A 529 -6.14 9.35 5.91
C VAL A 529 -6.65 9.58 4.49
N GLU A 530 -7.97 9.59 4.25
CA GLU A 530 -8.51 9.74 2.88
C GLU A 530 -8.09 11.06 2.21
N PRO A 531 -7.99 12.21 2.91
CA PRO A 531 -7.53 13.44 2.27
C PRO A 531 -6.04 13.39 1.89
N VAL A 532 -5.25 12.50 2.48
CA VAL A 532 -3.89 12.23 2.00
C VAL A 532 -3.95 11.63 0.60
N PHE A 533 -4.85 10.67 0.35
CA PHE A 533 -5.03 10.11 -0.99
C PHE A 533 -5.69 11.08 -1.96
N ALA A 534 -6.65 11.90 -1.51
CA ALA A 534 -7.19 12.97 -2.32
C ALA A 534 -6.08 13.94 -2.78
N SER A 535 -5.17 14.29 -1.86
CA SER A 535 -3.99 15.09 -2.17
C SER A 535 -3.09 14.44 -3.22
N LEU A 536 -2.85 13.14 -3.13
CA LEU A 536 -2.00 12.44 -4.08
C LEU A 536 -2.67 12.32 -5.44
N GLU A 537 -3.92 11.86 -5.49
CA GLU A 537 -4.60 11.50 -6.73
C GLU A 537 -5.24 12.67 -7.49
N HIS A 538 -5.75 13.67 -6.77
CA HIS A 538 -6.49 14.79 -7.35
C HIS A 538 -5.62 16.05 -7.41
N ASP A 539 -5.06 16.49 -6.28
CA ASP A 539 -4.28 17.73 -6.26
C ASP A 539 -2.96 17.56 -7.01
N MET A 540 -2.23 16.49 -6.68
CA MET A 540 -0.96 16.18 -7.34
C MET A 540 -1.17 15.40 -8.64
N ARG A 541 -2.36 14.88 -8.97
CA ARG A 541 -2.62 14.07 -10.18
C ARG A 541 -1.75 12.79 -10.28
N PHE A 542 -1.33 12.25 -9.14
CA PHE A 542 -0.45 11.08 -9.06
C PHE A 542 -1.24 9.77 -8.97
N ARG A 543 -1.59 9.21 -10.13
CA ARG A 543 -2.33 7.93 -10.23
C ARG A 543 -1.51 6.78 -10.82
N ARG A 544 -0.30 7.08 -11.31
CA ARG A 544 0.56 6.13 -12.03
C ARG A 544 2.03 6.38 -11.76
N LEU A 545 2.76 5.30 -11.55
CA LEU A 545 4.21 5.30 -11.45
C LEU A 545 4.85 5.29 -12.83
N SER A 546 5.95 6.03 -12.98
CA SER A 546 6.65 6.17 -14.25
C SER A 546 7.77 5.14 -14.47
N SER A 547 8.24 4.49 -13.40
CA SER A 547 9.35 3.54 -13.43
C SER A 547 8.92 2.08 -13.23
N ARG A 548 9.80 1.18 -13.67
CA ARG A 548 9.76 -0.27 -13.41
C ARG A 548 10.81 -0.72 -12.39
N HIS A 549 11.74 0.17 -12.05
CA HIS A 549 12.86 -0.13 -11.15
C HIS A 549 12.44 0.12 -9.69
N PRO A 550 12.53 -0.88 -8.80
CA PRO A 550 12.04 -0.77 -7.43
C PRO A 550 12.58 0.45 -6.64
N PRO A 551 13.88 0.81 -6.70
CA PRO A 551 14.38 2.00 -6.01
C PRO A 551 13.72 3.30 -6.48
N THR A 552 13.50 3.44 -7.80
CA THR A 552 12.85 4.62 -8.38
C THR A 552 11.36 4.66 -8.06
N VAL A 553 10.68 3.50 -8.05
CA VAL A 553 9.28 3.39 -7.65
C VAL A 553 9.10 3.89 -6.21
N ARG A 554 9.95 3.41 -5.29
CA ARG A 554 9.95 3.88 -3.91
C ARG A 554 10.21 5.38 -3.81
N ALA A 555 11.22 5.89 -4.53
CA ALA A 555 11.55 7.31 -4.53
C ALA A 555 10.42 8.20 -5.08
N GLU A 556 9.71 7.76 -6.12
CA GLU A 556 8.53 8.48 -6.65
C GLU A 556 7.44 8.61 -5.59
N VAL A 557 7.11 7.54 -4.88
CA VAL A 557 6.11 7.57 -3.79
C VAL A 557 6.57 8.46 -2.65
N LEU A 558 7.82 8.30 -2.19
CA LEU A 558 8.38 9.10 -1.10
C LEU A 558 8.38 10.60 -1.42
N LEU A 559 8.67 11.00 -2.66
CA LEU A 559 8.59 12.40 -3.09
C LEU A 559 7.18 12.97 -2.97
N LYS A 560 6.15 12.19 -3.28
CA LYS A 560 4.75 12.64 -3.15
C LYS A 560 4.31 12.78 -1.72
N LEU A 561 4.67 11.83 -0.87
CA LEU A 561 4.38 11.90 0.56
C LEU A 561 5.17 13.02 1.23
N LEU A 562 6.42 13.24 0.83
CA LEU A 562 7.23 14.38 1.27
C LEU A 562 6.59 15.70 0.88
N ALA A 563 6.19 15.85 -0.38
CA ALA A 563 5.46 17.02 -0.86
C ALA A 563 4.16 17.23 -0.08
N HIS A 564 3.41 16.17 0.20
CA HIS A 564 2.20 16.23 1.02
C HIS A 564 2.50 16.79 2.40
N ASN A 565 3.45 16.22 3.14
CA ASN A 565 3.83 16.69 4.47
C ASN A 565 4.32 18.13 4.45
N ILE A 566 5.15 18.52 3.47
CA ILE A 566 5.60 19.91 3.28
C ILE A 566 4.41 20.84 3.10
N ARG A 567 3.42 20.47 2.29
CA ARG A 567 2.20 21.28 2.11
C ARG A 567 1.44 21.46 3.42
N ARG A 568 1.30 20.38 4.21
CA ARG A 568 0.64 20.45 5.53
C ARG A 568 1.40 21.39 6.47
N LEU A 569 2.72 21.25 6.57
CA LEU A 569 3.57 22.11 7.39
C LEU A 569 3.51 23.59 6.97
N LEU A 570 3.43 23.88 5.66
CA LEU A 570 3.28 25.25 5.16
C LEU A 570 1.90 25.84 5.53
N THR A 571 0.84 25.04 5.51
CA THR A 571 -0.51 25.50 5.91
C THR A 571 -0.68 25.64 7.41
N CYS A 572 0.16 24.97 8.22
CA CYS A 572 0.18 25.10 9.68
C CYS A 572 0.86 26.38 10.17
N SER A 573 1.09 27.37 9.29
CA SER A 573 1.66 28.66 9.66
C SER A 573 0.80 29.29 10.77
N ARG A 574 1.42 29.43 11.95
CA ARG A 574 0.82 29.87 13.21
C ARG A 574 -0.12 31.06 12.98
N LEU A 575 -1.35 30.97 13.49
CA LEU A 575 -1.93 32.16 14.12
C LEU A 575 -1.01 32.45 15.31
N CYS A 576 -0.02 33.31 15.12
CA CYS A 576 0.73 33.87 16.23
C CYS A 576 -0.25 34.77 16.98
N CYS A 577 -0.87 34.27 18.05
CA CYS A 577 -1.39 35.16 19.08
C CYS A 577 -0.16 35.84 19.71
N VAL A 578 0.21 37.01 19.19
CA VAL A 578 1.18 37.88 19.85
C VAL A 578 0.50 38.34 21.13
N ARG A 579 0.91 37.77 22.26
CA ARG A 579 0.48 38.23 23.56
C ARG A 579 1.25 39.52 23.85
N ILE A 580 0.68 40.65 23.43
CA ILE A 580 1.23 41.97 23.79
C ILE A 580 0.90 42.16 25.26
N VAL A 581 1.89 41.96 26.13
CA VAL A 581 1.79 42.38 27.54
C VAL A 581 2.07 43.88 27.54
N LEU A 582 1.02 44.69 27.55
CA LEU A 582 1.14 46.11 27.87
C LEU A 582 1.40 46.19 29.38
N HIS A 583 2.65 46.46 29.76
CA HIS A 583 2.94 46.87 31.13
C HIS A 583 2.32 48.26 31.33
N ALA A 584 1.26 48.34 32.12
CA ALA A 584 0.81 49.61 32.65
C ALA A 584 1.94 50.18 33.54
N PRO A 585 2.38 51.44 33.35
CA PRO A 585 3.36 52.05 34.23
C PRO A 585 2.77 52.15 35.65
N ALA A 586 3.61 51.90 36.65
CA ALA A 586 3.24 51.77 38.07
C ALA A 586 2.85 53.11 38.76
N SER A 587 2.35 54.11 38.04
CA SER A 587 2.06 55.45 38.56
C SER A 587 0.58 55.84 38.61
N LEU A 588 -0.35 54.88 38.50
CA LEU A 588 -1.79 55.14 38.67
C LEU A 588 -2.39 54.40 39.88
N VAL A 589 -1.67 54.41 41.00
CA VAL A 589 -2.25 54.14 42.32
C VAL A 589 -2.02 55.36 43.21
N ALA A 590 -2.80 56.41 42.98
CA ALA A 590 -3.01 57.48 43.96
C ALA A 590 -4.19 58.34 43.53
N SER A 591 -5.39 57.95 43.94
CA SER A 591 -6.46 58.84 44.44
C SER A 591 -7.77 58.05 44.46
N GLN A 592 -8.19 57.63 45.65
CA GLN A 592 -9.60 57.38 45.90
C GLN A 592 -10.27 58.74 46.11
N PRO A 593 -11.29 59.12 45.32
CA PRO A 593 -12.29 60.04 45.83
C PRO A 593 -13.31 59.22 46.62
N ALA A 594 -13.44 59.58 47.89
CA ALA A 594 -14.55 59.19 48.73
C ALA A 594 -15.88 59.69 48.12
N SER A 595 -16.93 58.90 48.34
CA SER A 595 -18.35 59.17 48.08
C SER A 595 -18.83 59.18 46.62
N TRP A 596 -19.62 58.16 46.27
CA TRP A 596 -20.63 58.22 45.21
C TRP A 596 -22.01 58.02 45.86
N PRO A 597 -23.02 58.85 45.53
CA PRO A 597 -24.35 58.74 46.12
C PRO A 597 -25.12 57.54 45.56
N ARG A 598 -25.92 56.92 46.44
CA ARG A 598 -26.93 55.92 46.09
C ARG A 598 -27.97 56.53 45.16
N TYR A 599 -28.19 55.91 44.00
CA TYR A 599 -29.44 56.05 43.25
C TYR A 599 -30.02 54.66 42.97
N SER A 600 -31.24 54.48 43.47
CA SER A 600 -32.13 53.36 43.22
C SER A 600 -32.83 53.52 41.86
N ALA A 601 -32.89 52.44 41.08
CA ALA A 601 -33.98 52.21 40.15
C ALA A 601 -34.21 50.70 39.99
N GLN A 602 -35.45 50.30 40.29
CA GLN A 602 -36.05 48.96 40.15
C GLN A 602 -36.02 48.55 38.65
N THR A 603 -36.07 47.28 38.22
CA THR A 603 -37.09 46.25 38.48
C THR A 603 -36.63 44.86 38.00
N SER A 604 -36.74 43.87 38.90
CA SER A 604 -37.12 42.45 38.72
C SER A 604 -36.88 41.70 37.40
N CYS A 605 -36.04 40.66 37.48
CA CYS A 605 -36.19 39.40 36.73
C CYS A 605 -37.39 38.58 37.25
N PRO A 606 -37.95 37.70 36.41
CA PRO A 606 -38.20 36.35 36.91
C PRO A 606 -37.65 35.26 35.98
N THR A 607 -37.14 34.24 36.65
CA THR A 607 -36.71 32.93 36.19
C THR A 607 -37.86 32.06 35.67
N GLY A 608 -37.53 31.22 34.67
CA GLY A 608 -38.04 29.86 34.52
C GLY A 608 -39.37 29.69 33.78
N LEU A 609 -39.36 28.92 32.69
CA LEU A 609 -40.56 28.21 32.23
C LEU A 609 -40.22 26.93 31.46
N ASP A 610 -40.91 25.89 31.92
CA ASP A 610 -40.96 24.50 31.49
C ASP A 610 -41.32 24.30 30.02
N LEU A 611 -40.73 23.26 29.42
CA LEU A 611 -41.20 22.66 28.17
C LEU A 611 -41.83 21.29 28.46
N ARG A 612 -43.17 21.24 28.44
CA ARG A 612 -43.93 20.01 28.17
C ARG A 612 -45.00 20.25 27.10
N ALA A 613 -44.98 19.30 26.15
CA ALA A 613 -46.11 18.75 25.41
C ALA A 613 -46.87 19.63 24.40
N SER A 614 -46.62 19.38 23.11
CA SER A 614 -47.65 18.84 22.21
C SER A 614 -47.00 18.30 20.93
N GLY A 615 -46.82 16.99 20.88
CA GLY A 615 -46.55 16.27 19.65
C GLY A 615 -47.82 15.64 19.12
N ARG A 616 -48.09 15.80 17.82
CA ARG A 616 -48.84 14.83 17.00
C ARG A 616 -48.33 14.88 15.54
N PRO A 617 -48.46 13.77 14.79
CA PRO A 617 -47.40 13.27 13.92
C PRO A 617 -47.70 13.39 12.43
N LEU A 618 -46.65 13.36 11.60
CA LEU A 618 -46.74 13.16 10.15
C LEU A 618 -46.31 11.73 9.80
N HIS A 619 -47.22 10.98 9.19
CA HIS A 619 -46.96 9.76 8.41
C HIS A 619 -47.39 10.03 6.95
N PRO A 620 -47.05 9.17 5.97
CA PRO A 620 -46.48 9.58 4.69
C PRO A 620 -47.48 9.36 3.55
N ASP A 621 -47.03 9.70 2.33
CA ASP A 621 -47.29 9.00 1.06
C ASP A 621 -47.70 9.95 -0.09
N ARG A 622 -47.19 9.58 -1.27
CA ARG A 622 -47.64 9.88 -2.64
C ARG A 622 -47.31 11.20 -3.36
N ARG A 623 -46.44 10.99 -4.38
CA ARG A 623 -46.66 11.13 -5.84
C ARG A 623 -46.83 12.52 -6.45
N GLN A 624 -45.98 12.73 -7.49
CA GLN A 624 -46.26 13.35 -8.81
C GLN A 624 -46.63 14.86 -8.73
N THR A 625 -46.07 15.81 -9.49
CA THR A 625 -45.69 15.92 -10.91
C THR A 625 -44.77 17.16 -11.04
N GLY A 626 -43.87 17.22 -12.04
CA GLY A 626 -43.23 18.49 -12.47
C GLY A 626 -44.19 19.36 -13.32
N PRO A 627 -43.73 20.29 -14.19
CA PRO A 627 -42.43 20.96 -14.30
C PRO A 627 -42.58 22.51 -14.44
N THR A 628 -41.63 23.18 -15.14
CA THR A 628 -41.55 24.60 -15.60
C THR A 628 -41.16 25.63 -14.51
N VAL A 629 -40.11 26.44 -14.64
CA VAL A 629 -39.29 26.98 -15.77
C VAL A 629 -37.80 26.92 -15.43
#